data_AF-A0A1L9U2I9-F1
#
_entry.id   AF-A0A1L9U2I9-F1
#
_cell.length_a   1.000
_cell.length_b   1.000
_cell.length_c   1.000
_cell.angle_alpha   90.00
_cell.angle_beta   90.00
_cell.angle_gamma   90.00
#
_symmetry.space_group_name_H-M   'P 1'
#
loop_
_entity.id
_entity.type
_entity.pdbx_description
1 polymer ?
#
loop_
_entity_poly.entity_id
_entity_poly.type
_entity_poly.pdbx_seq_one_letter_code
_entity_poly.pdbx_strand_id
1 'polypeptide(L)'
;MKLALLPVLFSTSVLGLNIGRGQSTAQVTFIGAANAQFSQDFPTDGSTVKITNPLSISHISVSTPGAVCTFDGIDHSVTTVTGVGQVDVGPPQTQTQGSCRFGSAPSNPGQTQPTGGEVLITFIGAANAQFQQQFPTNGASTKITNPLSISHISSTTGGVQCTFDGIDHSVTTVNGAQTVDVGPPQTQISGACHAV
;
A
#
# COMPACT_ATOMS: atom_id res chain seq x y z
N MET A 1 77.26 -27.38 -9.89
CA MET A 1 76.32 -26.37 -10.41
C MET A 1 75.22 -27.05 -11.22
N LYS A 2 73.99 -27.10 -10.69
CA LYS A 2 72.77 -27.29 -11.47
C LYS A 2 71.60 -26.84 -10.58
N LEU A 3 71.17 -25.59 -10.79
CA LEU A 3 69.94 -25.04 -10.22
C LEU A 3 68.76 -25.68 -10.95
N ALA A 4 67.81 -26.24 -10.21
CA ALA A 4 66.48 -26.56 -10.72
C ALA A 4 65.48 -25.66 -10.00
N LEU A 5 64.85 -24.75 -10.75
CA LEU A 5 63.73 -23.92 -10.28
C LEU A 5 62.49 -24.81 -10.10
N LEU A 6 61.88 -24.77 -8.90
CA LEU A 6 60.53 -25.26 -8.66
C LEU A 6 59.53 -24.10 -8.80
N PRO A 7 58.42 -24.27 -9.53
CA PRO A 7 57.39 -23.24 -9.63
C PRO A 7 56.55 -23.21 -8.34
N VAL A 8 56.42 -22.03 -7.74
CA VAL A 8 55.50 -21.78 -6.63
C VAL A 8 54.09 -21.66 -7.22
N LEU A 9 53.25 -22.65 -6.95
CA LEU A 9 51.81 -22.61 -7.22
C LEU A 9 51.16 -21.65 -6.22
N PHE A 10 50.80 -20.46 -6.68
CA PHE A 10 49.87 -19.59 -5.96
C PHE A 10 48.47 -20.20 -6.02
N SER A 11 48.06 -20.87 -4.95
CA SER A 11 46.67 -21.23 -4.71
C SER A 11 45.89 -19.93 -4.42
N THR A 12 45.21 -19.43 -5.44
CA THR A 12 44.18 -18.40 -5.28
C THR A 12 43.00 -19.03 -4.56
N SER A 13 42.95 -18.86 -3.24
CA SER A 13 41.73 -19.05 -2.46
C SER A 13 40.70 -18.06 -2.97
N VAL A 14 39.88 -18.50 -3.93
CA VAL A 14 38.60 -17.86 -4.22
C VAL A 14 37.81 -17.92 -2.92
N LEU A 15 37.71 -16.79 -2.22
CA LEU A 15 36.62 -16.57 -1.28
C LEU A 15 35.34 -16.76 -2.08
N GLY A 16 34.76 -17.96 -2.00
CA GLY A 16 33.38 -18.18 -2.31
C GLY A 16 32.58 -17.29 -1.37
N LEU A 17 32.29 -16.07 -1.81
CA LEU A 17 31.17 -15.29 -1.30
C LEU A 17 29.95 -16.16 -1.55
N ASN A 18 29.59 -16.94 -0.53
CA ASN A 18 28.22 -17.36 -0.31
C ASN A 18 27.42 -16.08 -0.18
N ILE A 19 27.02 -15.51 -1.32
CA ILE A 19 25.84 -14.67 -1.39
C ILE A 19 24.70 -15.64 -1.13
N GLY A 20 24.51 -16.01 0.14
CA GLY A 20 23.20 -16.41 0.58
C GLY A 20 22.29 -15.30 0.09
N ARG A 21 21.33 -15.65 -0.76
CA ARG A 21 20.18 -14.78 -0.99
C ARG A 21 19.53 -14.61 0.38
N GLY A 22 20.01 -13.62 1.14
CA GLY A 22 19.36 -13.17 2.35
C GLY A 22 17.95 -12.86 1.89
N GLN A 23 17.00 -13.69 2.32
CA GLN A 23 15.59 -13.45 2.13
C GLN A 23 15.35 -12.04 2.63
N SER A 24 15.21 -11.10 1.71
CA SER A 24 15.06 -9.70 2.09
C SER A 24 13.73 -9.61 2.80
N THR A 25 13.72 -9.11 4.03
CA THR A 25 12.51 -8.94 4.81
C THR A 25 12.16 -7.47 4.88
N ALA A 26 10.86 -7.18 4.88
CA ALA A 26 10.33 -5.90 5.28
C ALA A 26 10.09 -5.92 6.78
N GLN A 27 10.65 -4.95 7.50
CA GLN A 27 10.38 -4.77 8.92
C GLN A 27 9.09 -3.96 9.06
N VAL A 28 8.10 -4.57 9.72
CA VAL A 28 6.78 -3.99 9.92
C VAL A 28 6.53 -3.82 11.41
N THR A 29 6.05 -2.65 11.83
CA THR A 29 5.64 -2.35 13.19
C THR A 29 4.14 -2.08 13.22
N PHE A 30 3.43 -2.84 14.05
CA PHE A 30 2.00 -2.71 14.30
C PHE A 30 1.81 -1.96 15.60
N ILE A 31 1.03 -0.88 15.56
CA ILE A 31 0.84 0.06 16.67
C ILE A 31 -0.65 0.09 16.99
N GLY A 32 -0.98 -0.16 18.25
CA GLY A 32 -2.32 -0.09 18.80
C GLY A 32 -2.50 1.08 19.77
N ALA A 33 -3.60 1.03 20.52
CA ALA A 33 -3.90 2.03 21.54
C ALA A 33 -2.82 2.11 22.63
N ALA A 34 -2.68 3.30 23.23
CA ALA A 34 -1.69 3.59 24.27
C ALA A 34 -0.23 3.25 23.90
N ASN A 35 0.11 3.28 22.59
CA ASN A 35 1.42 2.95 22.04
C ASN A 35 1.86 1.50 22.31
N ALA A 36 0.91 0.59 22.59
CA ALA A 36 1.21 -0.83 22.54
C ALA A 36 1.63 -1.17 21.10
N GLN A 37 2.75 -1.89 20.93
CA GLN A 37 3.25 -2.22 19.61
C GLN A 37 3.99 -3.55 19.58
N PHE A 38 4.05 -4.16 18.41
CA PHE A 38 4.96 -5.26 18.11
C PHE A 38 5.51 -5.10 16.70
N SER A 39 6.68 -5.69 16.44
CA SER A 39 7.25 -5.75 15.10
C SER A 39 7.33 -7.19 14.63
N GLN A 40 7.14 -7.38 13.33
CA GLN A 40 7.26 -8.67 12.67
C GLN A 40 7.90 -8.47 11.29
N ASP A 41 8.79 -9.39 10.94
CA ASP A 41 9.44 -9.41 9.64
C ASP A 41 8.60 -10.19 8.63
N PHE A 42 8.45 -9.62 7.43
CA PHE A 42 7.75 -10.24 6.32
C PHE A 42 8.72 -10.47 5.17
N PRO A 43 8.83 -11.67 4.60
CA PRO A 43 9.58 -11.88 3.37
C PRO A 43 9.07 -10.94 2.27
N THR A 44 9.97 -10.35 1.50
CA THR A 44 9.61 -9.47 0.36
C THR A 44 9.44 -10.24 -0.96
N ASP A 45 9.20 -11.55 -0.88
CA ASP A 45 8.95 -12.45 -2.02
C ASP A 45 7.45 -12.61 -2.34
N GLY A 46 6.57 -11.92 -1.59
CA GLY A 46 5.13 -12.00 -1.73
C GLY A 46 4.48 -13.14 -0.93
N SER A 47 5.24 -13.91 -0.16
CA SER A 47 4.67 -14.96 0.70
C SER A 47 3.81 -14.36 1.83
N THR A 48 2.72 -15.05 2.13
CA THR A 48 1.81 -14.68 3.22
C THR A 48 2.33 -15.20 4.55
N VAL A 49 2.40 -14.32 5.54
CA VAL A 49 2.81 -14.62 6.91
C VAL A 49 1.62 -14.38 7.85
N LYS A 50 1.37 -15.31 8.75
CA LYS A 50 0.34 -15.16 9.79
C LYS A 50 0.78 -14.17 10.86
N ILE A 51 -0.18 -13.41 11.35
CA ILE A 51 -0.03 -12.50 12.49
C ILE A 51 -0.86 -13.09 13.63
N THR A 52 -0.20 -13.47 14.72
CA THR A 52 -0.87 -14.14 15.85
C THR A 52 -1.04 -13.25 17.07
N ASN A 53 -0.55 -12.01 17.01
CA ASN A 53 -0.66 -11.07 18.10
C ASN A 53 -2.10 -10.50 18.13
N PRO A 54 -2.84 -10.61 19.26
CA PRO A 54 -4.22 -10.18 19.34
C PRO A 54 -4.42 -8.66 19.49
N LEU A 55 -3.34 -7.87 19.45
CA LEU A 55 -3.43 -6.41 19.62
C LEU A 55 -4.38 -5.78 18.59
N SER A 56 -5.22 -4.86 19.06
CA SER A 56 -6.04 -4.00 18.19
C SER A 56 -5.15 -2.90 17.60
N ILE A 57 -4.92 -2.99 16.30
CA ILE A 57 -3.97 -2.14 15.55
C ILE A 57 -4.70 -0.92 15.00
N SER A 58 -4.18 0.27 15.28
CA SER A 58 -4.63 1.53 14.70
C SER A 58 -3.67 2.10 13.67
N HIS A 59 -2.39 1.68 13.67
CA HIS A 59 -1.42 2.06 12.65
C HIS A 59 -0.48 0.91 12.29
N ILE A 60 -0.06 0.87 11.03
CA ILE A 60 0.98 -0.05 10.56
C ILE A 60 2.09 0.79 9.93
N SER A 61 3.33 0.55 10.35
CA SER A 61 4.51 1.23 9.85
C SER A 61 5.46 0.25 9.17
N VAL A 62 5.90 0.59 7.96
CA VAL A 62 6.93 -0.15 7.20
C VAL A 62 8.16 0.73 7.09
N SER A 63 9.31 0.21 7.50
CA SER A 63 10.59 0.92 7.46
C SER A 63 11.45 0.59 6.23
N THR A 64 10.95 -0.29 5.35
CA THR A 64 11.71 -0.84 4.22
C THR A 64 11.37 -0.11 2.91
N PRO A 65 12.35 0.62 2.31
CA PRO A 65 12.13 1.32 1.05
C PRO A 65 11.75 0.38 -0.10
N GLY A 66 10.75 0.78 -0.89
CA GLY A 66 10.30 0.03 -2.07
C GLY A 66 9.52 -1.26 -1.77
N ALA A 67 9.29 -1.59 -0.50
CA ALA A 67 8.39 -2.68 -0.14
C ALA A 67 6.93 -2.23 -0.30
N VAL A 68 6.10 -3.08 -0.89
CA VAL A 68 4.65 -2.93 -0.88
C VAL A 68 4.10 -4.06 -0.03
N CYS A 69 3.46 -3.71 1.08
CA CYS A 69 2.94 -4.66 2.06
C CYS A 69 1.43 -4.52 2.17
N THR A 70 0.73 -5.66 2.20
CA THR A 70 -0.71 -5.75 2.41
C THR A 70 -0.99 -6.57 3.66
N PHE A 71 -1.94 -6.12 4.48
CA PHE A 71 -2.34 -6.75 5.73
C PHE A 71 -3.85 -6.94 5.79
N ASP A 72 -4.28 -8.13 6.16
CA ASP A 72 -5.69 -8.49 6.26
C ASP A 72 -6.16 -8.36 7.72
N GLY A 73 -7.16 -7.52 7.94
CA GLY A 73 -7.85 -7.38 9.22
C GLY A 73 -8.73 -8.59 9.56
N ILE A 74 -9.16 -8.67 10.82
CA ILE A 74 -10.07 -9.72 11.29
C ILE A 74 -11.46 -9.63 10.65
N ASP A 75 -11.84 -8.45 10.16
CA ASP A 75 -13.07 -8.19 9.41
C ASP A 75 -12.93 -8.33 7.88
N HIS A 76 -11.78 -8.85 7.41
CA HIS A 76 -11.40 -8.93 5.99
C HIS A 76 -11.10 -7.58 5.30
N SER A 77 -10.94 -6.49 6.06
CA SER A 77 -10.35 -5.25 5.56
C SER A 77 -8.92 -5.48 5.09
N VAL A 78 -8.47 -4.67 4.13
CA VAL A 78 -7.11 -4.71 3.59
C VAL A 78 -6.43 -3.37 3.82
N THR A 79 -5.30 -3.39 4.52
CA THR A 79 -4.44 -2.23 4.71
C THR A 79 -3.18 -2.39 3.85
N THR A 80 -2.92 -1.44 2.95
CA THR A 80 -1.72 -1.44 2.09
C THR A 80 -0.76 -0.33 2.49
N VAL A 81 0.50 -0.69 2.74
CA VAL A 81 1.62 0.25 2.94
C VAL A 81 2.55 0.18 1.74
N THR A 82 2.84 1.33 1.12
CA THR A 82 3.77 1.43 -0.01
C THR A 82 5.01 2.22 0.39
N GLY A 83 6.17 1.58 0.30
CA GLY A 83 7.45 2.16 0.69
C GLY A 83 7.58 2.36 2.19
N VAL A 84 8.45 3.31 2.56
CA VAL A 84 8.60 3.71 3.97
C VAL A 84 7.43 4.59 4.37
N GLY A 85 6.75 4.23 5.43
CA GLY A 85 5.70 5.06 5.99
C GLY A 85 4.81 4.34 6.98
N GLN A 86 3.95 5.14 7.63
CA GLN A 86 2.92 4.68 8.53
C GLN A 86 1.56 4.96 7.93
N VAL A 87 0.67 3.98 7.96
CA VAL A 87 -0.73 4.08 7.54
C VAL A 87 -1.63 3.81 8.72
N ASP A 88 -2.84 4.38 8.66
CA ASP A 88 -3.88 4.11 9.63
C ASP A 88 -4.62 2.82 9.28
N VAL A 89 -5.06 2.12 10.32
CA VAL A 89 -5.95 0.97 10.26
C VAL A 89 -7.28 1.41 10.86
N GLY A 90 -8.31 1.42 10.04
CA GLY A 90 -9.63 1.91 10.40
C GLY A 90 -10.73 0.91 10.09
N PRO A 91 -11.64 0.59 11.02
CA PRO A 91 -11.55 0.79 12.49
C PRO A 91 -10.35 0.04 13.11
N PRO A 92 -9.86 0.42 14.32
CA PRO A 92 -8.76 -0.29 14.96
C PRO A 92 -9.07 -1.76 15.22
N GLN A 93 -8.23 -2.65 14.73
CA GLN A 93 -8.54 -4.07 14.71
C GLN A 93 -7.30 -4.97 14.65
N THR A 94 -7.47 -6.24 15.02
CA THR A 94 -6.42 -7.26 14.91
C THR A 94 -6.14 -7.58 13.45
N GLN A 95 -4.86 -7.72 13.11
CA GLN A 95 -4.42 -8.20 11.79
C GLN A 95 -4.20 -9.71 11.86
N THR A 96 -4.63 -10.43 10.83
CA THR A 96 -4.62 -11.90 10.80
C THR A 96 -3.47 -12.46 9.97
N GLN A 97 -3.10 -11.75 8.91
CA GLN A 97 -2.00 -12.11 8.03
C GLN A 97 -1.52 -10.88 7.24
N GLY A 98 -0.35 -11.00 6.62
CA GLY A 98 0.12 -10.02 5.67
C GLY A 98 1.12 -10.60 4.68
N SER A 99 1.39 -9.86 3.62
CA SER A 99 2.39 -10.20 2.61
C SER A 99 3.10 -8.96 2.14
N CYS A 100 4.41 -9.05 1.94
CA CYS A 100 5.21 -7.96 1.40
C CYS A 100 5.89 -8.41 0.11
N ARG A 101 6.04 -7.48 -0.84
CA ARG A 101 6.82 -7.70 -2.05
C ARG A 101 7.65 -6.46 -2.37
N PHE A 102 8.82 -6.64 -2.99
CA PHE A 102 9.44 -5.53 -3.69
C PHE A 102 8.63 -5.23 -4.95
N GLY A 103 8.04 -4.04 -5.00
CA GLY A 103 7.21 -3.62 -6.12
C GLY A 103 7.44 -2.16 -6.40
N SER A 104 7.56 -1.83 -7.69
CA SER A 104 7.32 -0.48 -8.18
C SER A 104 5.95 -0.04 -7.64
N ALA A 105 5.86 1.11 -6.98
CA ALA A 105 4.57 1.74 -6.69
C ALA A 105 3.68 1.65 -7.94
N PRO A 106 2.35 1.39 -7.82
CA PRO A 106 1.48 1.34 -8.99
C PRO A 106 1.74 2.59 -9.84
N SER A 107 2.30 2.41 -11.03
CA SER A 107 2.44 3.51 -11.98
C SER A 107 1.03 3.95 -12.33
N ASN A 108 0.69 5.17 -11.91
CA ASN A 108 -0.55 5.87 -12.18
C ASN A 108 -0.99 5.59 -13.63
N PRO A 109 -2.05 4.80 -13.90
CA PRO A 109 -2.52 4.60 -15.26
C PRO A 109 -3.03 5.94 -15.78
N GLY A 110 -2.25 6.55 -16.68
CA GLY A 110 -2.70 7.56 -17.63
C GLY A 110 -3.41 8.79 -17.05
N GLN A 111 -2.63 9.85 -16.79
CA GLN A 111 -3.18 11.20 -16.85
C GLN A 111 -3.77 11.43 -18.24
N THR A 112 -5.08 11.33 -18.35
CA THR A 112 -5.82 11.93 -19.45
C THR A 112 -6.78 12.92 -18.81
N GLN A 113 -6.67 14.18 -19.20
CA GLN A 113 -7.62 15.22 -18.81
C GLN A 113 -9.02 14.75 -19.21
N PRO A 114 -10.04 14.81 -18.32
CA PRO A 114 -11.36 14.29 -18.63
C PRO A 114 -11.90 14.87 -19.94
N THR A 115 -12.37 14.00 -20.82
CA THR A 115 -13.23 14.42 -21.93
C THR A 115 -14.61 14.78 -21.35
N GLY A 116 -15.33 15.70 -21.99
CA GLY A 116 -16.59 16.20 -21.43
C GLY A 116 -17.53 15.07 -21.03
N GLY A 117 -17.91 14.99 -19.74
CA GLY A 117 -18.73 13.91 -19.19
C GLY A 117 -18.01 12.98 -18.20
N GLU A 118 -16.75 13.24 -17.87
CA GLU A 118 -16.00 12.50 -16.85
C GLU A 118 -15.37 13.45 -15.82
N VAL A 119 -15.08 12.93 -14.63
CA VAL A 119 -14.32 13.63 -13.57
C VAL A 119 -13.15 12.78 -13.12
N LEU A 120 -11.98 13.41 -12.96
CA LEU A 120 -10.79 12.77 -12.40
C LEU A 120 -10.79 12.93 -10.88
N ILE A 121 -10.75 11.80 -10.18
CA ILE A 121 -10.72 11.74 -8.73
C ILE A 121 -9.35 11.25 -8.28
N THR A 122 -8.77 11.93 -7.29
CA THR A 122 -7.53 11.50 -6.64
C THR A 122 -7.86 10.83 -5.32
N PHE A 123 -7.50 9.57 -5.18
CA PHE A 123 -7.60 8.81 -3.94
C PHE A 123 -6.25 8.84 -3.24
N ILE A 124 -6.24 9.34 -2.02
CA ILE A 124 -5.03 9.59 -1.25
C ILE A 124 -5.08 8.68 -0.04
N GLY A 125 -4.10 7.80 0.04
CA GLY A 125 -3.81 7.00 1.22
C GLY A 125 -2.65 7.60 2.00
N ALA A 126 -2.17 6.85 2.99
CA ALA A 126 -1.03 7.28 3.78
C ALA A 126 0.32 7.15 3.03
N ALA A 127 1.38 7.71 3.63
CA ALA A 127 2.73 7.74 3.08
C ALA A 127 2.86 8.36 1.67
N ASN A 128 2.00 9.33 1.33
CA ASN A 128 1.88 9.94 0.00
C ASN A 128 1.54 8.94 -1.13
N ALA A 129 1.07 7.74 -0.79
CA ALA A 129 0.52 6.83 -1.77
C ALA A 129 -0.80 7.42 -2.27
N GLN A 130 -0.94 7.51 -3.58
CA GLN A 130 -2.17 7.98 -4.22
C GLN A 130 -2.34 7.33 -5.58
N PHE A 131 -3.58 7.27 -6.04
CA PHE A 131 -3.89 6.94 -7.42
C PHE A 131 -5.02 7.83 -7.92
N GLN A 132 -5.14 7.93 -9.24
CA GLN A 132 -6.23 8.65 -9.87
C GLN A 132 -7.11 7.70 -10.66
N GLN A 133 -8.41 7.98 -10.67
CA GLN A 133 -9.37 7.24 -11.49
C GLN A 133 -10.43 8.19 -12.03
N GLN A 134 -10.84 7.96 -13.27
CA GLN A 134 -11.90 8.71 -13.93
C GLN A 134 -13.26 8.07 -13.63
N PHE A 135 -14.27 8.92 -13.43
CA PHE A 135 -15.66 8.51 -13.24
C PHE A 135 -16.55 9.24 -14.23
N PRO A 136 -17.48 8.55 -14.90
CA PRO A 136 -18.47 9.23 -15.71
C PRO A 136 -19.42 10.05 -14.84
N THR A 137 -19.83 11.23 -15.31
CA THR A 137 -20.76 12.14 -14.60
C THR A 137 -22.23 11.86 -14.93
N ASN A 138 -22.54 10.65 -15.39
CA ASN A 138 -23.89 10.21 -15.73
C ASN A 138 -24.57 9.37 -14.63
N GLY A 139 -23.94 9.25 -13.46
CA GLY A 139 -24.42 8.46 -12.32
C GLY A 139 -24.07 6.97 -12.39
N ALA A 140 -23.35 6.51 -13.42
CA ALA A 140 -22.95 5.10 -13.51
C ALA A 140 -21.93 4.75 -12.43
N SER A 141 -22.17 3.65 -11.71
CA SER A 141 -21.22 3.11 -10.73
C SER A 141 -20.01 2.50 -11.45
N THR A 142 -18.83 2.93 -11.05
CA THR A 142 -17.54 2.46 -11.54
C THR A 142 -16.81 1.73 -10.42
N LYS A 143 -16.31 0.53 -10.72
CA LYS A 143 -15.54 -0.26 -9.76
C LYS A 143 -14.18 0.38 -9.50
N ILE A 144 -13.74 0.33 -8.25
CA ILE A 144 -12.39 0.70 -7.83
C ILE A 144 -11.68 -0.59 -7.44
N THR A 145 -10.53 -0.86 -8.05
CA THR A 145 -9.78 -2.13 -7.84
C THR A 145 -8.46 -1.94 -7.11
N ASN A 146 -8.11 -0.70 -6.78
CA ASN A 146 -6.85 -0.41 -6.10
C ASN A 146 -7.01 -0.71 -4.59
N PRO A 147 -6.15 -1.56 -4.00
CA PRO A 147 -6.25 -1.97 -2.59
C PRO A 147 -5.69 -0.95 -1.60
N LEU A 148 -5.44 0.29 -2.04
CA LEU A 148 -4.93 1.35 -1.17
C LEU A 148 -5.97 1.70 -0.11
N SER A 149 -5.54 1.75 1.16
CA SER A 149 -6.36 2.30 2.25
C SER A 149 -6.42 3.82 2.09
N ILE A 150 -7.62 4.35 1.82
CA ILE A 150 -7.86 5.75 1.48
C ILE A 150 -8.24 6.52 2.73
N SER A 151 -7.52 7.61 2.99
CA SER A 151 -7.82 8.57 4.06
C SER A 151 -8.42 9.88 3.52
N HIS A 152 -8.16 10.23 2.26
CA HIS A 152 -8.78 11.40 1.63
C HIS A 152 -9.15 11.12 0.17
N ILE A 153 -10.25 11.73 -0.26
CA ILE A 153 -10.65 11.77 -1.66
C ILE A 153 -10.68 13.22 -2.11
N SER A 154 -9.97 13.52 -3.19
CA SER A 154 -9.86 14.87 -3.74
C SER A 154 -10.40 14.94 -5.16
N SER A 155 -11.25 15.94 -5.39
CA SER A 155 -11.71 16.38 -6.70
C SER A 155 -11.26 17.82 -6.93
N THR A 156 -10.79 18.11 -8.14
CA THR A 156 -10.51 19.48 -8.58
C THR A 156 -11.60 20.03 -9.50
N THR A 157 -12.65 19.24 -9.77
CA THR A 157 -13.72 19.58 -10.72
C THR A 157 -14.92 20.13 -9.96
N GLY A 158 -15.36 21.34 -10.29
CA GLY A 158 -16.62 21.93 -9.80
C GLY A 158 -17.85 21.41 -10.55
N GLY A 159 -19.06 21.65 -10.03
CA GLY A 159 -20.32 21.29 -10.71
C GLY A 159 -20.55 19.78 -10.82
N VAL A 160 -19.94 18.99 -9.94
CA VAL A 160 -20.13 17.54 -9.84
C VAL A 160 -20.37 17.14 -8.41
N GLN A 161 -21.15 16.09 -8.20
CA GLN A 161 -21.29 15.42 -6.92
C GLN A 161 -20.93 13.95 -7.14
N CYS A 162 -20.03 13.45 -6.30
CA CYS A 162 -19.58 12.07 -6.35
C CYS A 162 -19.82 11.38 -5.02
N THR A 163 -20.14 10.09 -5.08
CA THR A 163 -20.32 9.22 -3.93
C THR A 163 -19.41 8.01 -4.09
N PHE A 164 -18.69 7.65 -3.04
CA PHE A 164 -17.75 6.53 -3.02
C PHE A 164 -18.12 5.58 -1.89
N ASP A 165 -18.18 4.29 -2.22
CA ASP A 165 -18.47 3.23 -1.27
C ASP A 165 -17.16 2.59 -0.81
N GLY A 166 -16.99 2.51 0.50
CA GLY A 166 -15.90 1.78 1.15
C GLY A 166 -16.22 0.30 1.33
N ILE A 167 -15.17 -0.48 1.60
CA ILE A 167 -15.28 -1.92 1.87
C ILE A 167 -16.17 -2.22 3.09
N ASP A 168 -16.20 -1.32 4.09
CA ASP A 168 -17.01 -1.45 5.31
C ASP A 168 -18.40 -0.82 5.18
N HIS A 169 -18.92 -0.73 3.96
CA HIS A 169 -20.18 -0.05 3.64
C HIS A 169 -20.21 1.44 4.03
N SER A 170 -19.05 2.05 4.20
CA SER A 170 -18.95 3.51 4.39
C SER A 170 -19.33 4.23 3.11
N VAL A 171 -19.88 5.42 3.22
CA VAL A 171 -20.18 6.26 2.06
C VAL A 171 -19.52 7.63 2.23
N THR A 172 -18.64 8.00 1.32
CA THR A 172 -18.01 9.33 1.27
C THR A 172 -18.57 10.13 0.10
N THR A 173 -19.03 11.35 0.38
CA THR A 173 -19.57 12.25 -0.66
C THR A 173 -18.63 13.44 -0.88
N VAL A 174 -18.32 13.72 -2.15
CA VAL A 174 -17.48 14.85 -2.59
C VAL A 174 -18.32 15.77 -3.47
N ASN A 175 -18.48 17.03 -3.07
CA ASN A 175 -19.30 18.02 -3.78
C ASN A 175 -18.41 19.09 -4.45
N GLY A 176 -18.18 18.96 -5.74
CA GLY A 176 -17.35 19.86 -6.51
C GLY A 176 -15.87 19.75 -6.17
N ALA A 177 -15.15 20.85 -6.33
CA ALA A 177 -13.71 20.90 -6.12
C ALA A 177 -13.40 21.00 -4.62
N GLN A 178 -13.11 19.87 -4.00
CA GLN A 178 -12.74 19.78 -2.59
C GLN A 178 -11.97 18.50 -2.29
N THR A 179 -11.36 18.46 -1.10
CA THR A 179 -10.81 17.25 -0.50
C THR A 179 -11.66 16.89 0.71
N VAL A 180 -12.10 15.64 0.79
CA VAL A 180 -12.93 15.13 1.88
C VAL A 180 -12.21 13.99 2.56
N ASP A 181 -12.31 13.95 3.89
CA ASP A 181 -11.76 12.88 4.70
C ASP A 181 -12.63 11.61 4.59
N VAL A 182 -11.96 10.47 4.48
CA VAL A 182 -12.56 9.15 4.57
C VAL A 182 -12.28 8.63 5.97
N GLY A 183 -13.33 8.56 6.79
CA GLY A 183 -13.25 8.05 8.14
C GLY A 183 -13.95 6.69 8.29
N PRO A 184 -13.38 5.74 9.03
CA PRO A 184 -11.96 5.45 9.18
C PRO A 184 -11.28 5.12 7.83
N PRO A 185 -9.93 5.22 7.70
CA PRO A 185 -9.24 4.93 6.45
C PRO A 185 -9.45 3.48 5.99
N GLN A 186 -9.88 3.34 4.74
CA GLN A 186 -10.30 2.04 4.20
C GLN A 186 -10.22 2.01 2.67
N THR A 187 -10.21 0.81 2.09
CA THR A 187 -10.26 0.62 0.63
C THR A 187 -11.63 1.06 0.09
N GLN A 188 -11.63 1.78 -1.03
CA GLN A 188 -12.85 2.14 -1.76
C GLN A 188 -13.13 1.08 -2.84
N ILE A 189 -14.39 0.66 -2.98
CA ILE A 189 -14.80 -0.46 -3.86
C ILE A 189 -15.59 0.01 -5.09
N SER A 190 -16.29 1.14 -4.98
CA SER A 190 -17.03 1.74 -6.09
C SER A 190 -17.16 3.25 -5.90
N GLY A 191 -17.44 3.94 -7.01
CA GLY A 191 -17.88 5.33 -6.98
C GLY A 191 -18.81 5.66 -8.14
N ALA A 192 -19.67 6.63 -7.93
CA ALA A 192 -20.56 7.18 -8.94
C ALA A 192 -20.54 8.71 -8.85
N CYS A 193 -20.58 9.37 -10.01
CA CYS A 193 -20.58 10.83 -10.09
C CYS A 193 -21.71 11.33 -10.98
N HIS A 194 -22.25 12.51 -10.68
CA HIS A 194 -23.20 13.22 -11.52
C HIS A 194 -22.88 14.71 -11.59
N ALA A 195 -23.21 15.34 -12.71
CA ALA A 195 -23.20 16.79 -12.82
C ALA A 195 -24.33 17.40 -11.96
N VAL A 196 -24.06 18.55 -11.34
CA VAL A 196 -25.01 19.33 -10.51
C VAL A 196 -25.14 20.76 -10.99
#